data_AF-A0A5C8V3R6-F1
#
_entry.id   AF-A0A5C8V3R6-F1
#
_cell.length_a   1.000
_cell.length_b   1.000
_cell.length_c   1.000
_cell.angle_alpha   90.00
_cell.angle_beta   90.00
_cell.angle_gamma   90.00
#
_symmetry.space_group_name_H-M   'P 1'
#
loop_
_entity.id
_entity.type
_entity.pdbx_description
1 polymer ?
#
loop_
_entity_poly.entity_id
_entity_poly.type
_entity_poly.pdbx_seq_one_letter_code
_entity_poly.pdbx_strand_id
1 'polypeptide(L)'
;MNFKKLVLSSPLAKLAKNSESVLDLAKMNFKRYPQTNSDTVYLISPFKTGTYYLSSCYKSNYVRQQPMQYLSLQRLDRNFDKFFKKRKNFLNLKLECSGFWSAYLEELSRNDIAKNLTYVCILRSPSKWINSVINYWGILDYLKFDYLNELFWRNKVGVDLTDFLKKDEASKQLIINTMLDFYMDFTKKTALLDKVVYIDLNKIDEQLPIIDKLIGLDSEPKIASRNKNKAKKFEYVNEEIDSIYKELTDQLRNPNKMSCN
;
A
#
# COMPACT_ATOMS: atom_id res chain seq x y z
N MET A 1 20.75 16.91 -11.05
CA MET A 1 19.76 15.94 -11.56
C MET A 1 20.03 14.58 -10.90
N ASN A 2 19.03 13.95 -10.26
CA ASN A 2 19.24 12.72 -9.46
C ASN A 2 19.49 11.52 -10.38
N PHE A 3 20.65 10.83 -10.26
CA PHE A 3 21.04 9.68 -11.10
C PHE A 3 19.95 8.59 -11.17
N LYS A 4 19.25 8.36 -10.06
CA LYS A 4 18.10 7.44 -10.01
C LYS A 4 16.97 7.83 -10.97
N LYS A 5 16.69 9.13 -11.10
CA LYS A 5 15.67 9.65 -12.02
C LYS A 5 16.07 9.43 -13.47
N LEU A 6 17.35 9.61 -13.80
CA LEU A 6 17.90 9.40 -15.14
C LEU A 6 17.82 7.92 -15.57
N VAL A 7 18.15 6.98 -14.67
CA VAL A 7 18.03 5.54 -14.96
C VAL A 7 16.56 5.16 -15.19
N LEU A 8 15.64 5.63 -14.34
CA LEU A 8 14.20 5.33 -14.44
C LEU A 8 13.52 5.96 -15.68
N SER A 9 14.10 7.03 -16.23
CA SER A 9 13.65 7.67 -17.47
C SER A 9 14.36 7.13 -18.72
N SER A 10 15.14 6.07 -18.61
CA SER A 10 15.90 5.48 -19.72
C SER A 10 15.36 4.09 -20.11
N PRO A 11 15.68 3.58 -21.31
CA PRO A 11 15.36 2.21 -21.71
C PRO A 11 15.95 1.12 -20.78
N LEU A 12 16.99 1.46 -20.01
CA LEU A 12 17.63 0.56 -19.05
C LEU A 12 16.84 0.40 -17.75
N ALA A 13 15.77 1.18 -17.52
CA ALA A 13 14.98 1.14 -16.30
C ALA A 13 14.45 -0.28 -15.97
N LYS A 14 13.96 -1.00 -16.98
CA LYS A 14 13.45 -2.37 -16.83
C LYS A 14 14.57 -3.35 -16.48
N LEU A 15 15.72 -3.24 -17.15
CA LEU A 15 16.90 -4.06 -16.86
C LEU A 15 17.40 -3.82 -15.43
N ALA A 16 17.53 -2.56 -15.01
CA ALA A 16 17.96 -2.20 -13.66
C ALA A 16 17.02 -2.79 -12.59
N LYS A 17 15.70 -2.70 -12.81
CA LYS A 17 14.70 -3.29 -11.90
C LYS A 17 14.72 -4.81 -11.88
N ASN A 18 14.91 -5.46 -13.02
CA ASN A 18 15.08 -6.90 -13.08
C ASN A 18 16.32 -7.36 -12.32
N SER A 19 17.45 -6.67 -12.48
CA SER A 19 18.68 -6.98 -11.75
C SER A 19 18.50 -6.80 -10.23
N GLU A 20 17.84 -5.71 -9.80
CA GLU A 20 17.49 -5.50 -8.37
C GLU A 20 16.64 -6.67 -7.83
N SER A 21 15.61 -7.09 -8.57
CA SER A 21 14.75 -8.23 -8.22
C SER A 21 15.50 -9.55 -8.12
N VAL A 22 16.41 -9.82 -9.07
CA VAL A 22 17.26 -11.04 -9.05
C VAL A 22 18.19 -11.03 -7.83
N LEU A 23 18.83 -9.90 -7.54
CA LEU A 23 19.71 -9.77 -6.37
C LEU A 23 18.93 -9.94 -5.06
N ASP A 24 17.75 -9.34 -4.95
CA ASP A 24 16.86 -9.47 -3.79
C ASP A 24 16.45 -10.94 -3.58
N LEU A 25 16.07 -11.64 -4.66
CA LEU A 25 15.73 -13.05 -4.62
C LEU A 25 16.93 -13.92 -4.21
N ALA A 26 18.12 -13.64 -4.76
CA ALA A 26 19.34 -14.34 -4.40
C ALA A 26 19.67 -14.17 -2.91
N LYS A 27 19.69 -12.93 -2.40
CA LYS A 27 19.93 -12.64 -0.98
C LYS A 27 18.92 -13.36 -0.08
N MET A 28 17.66 -13.44 -0.52
CA MET A 28 16.60 -14.16 0.17
C MET A 28 16.81 -15.68 0.20
N ASN A 29 17.44 -16.24 -0.84
CA ASN A 29 17.76 -17.66 -0.91
C ASN A 29 19.02 -18.06 -0.13
N PHE A 30 20.04 -17.20 -0.08
CA PHE A 30 21.33 -17.53 0.53
C PHE A 30 21.38 -17.38 2.05
N LYS A 31 20.68 -16.39 2.62
CA LYS A 31 20.69 -16.21 4.07
C LYS A 31 19.76 -17.20 4.74
N ARG A 32 20.31 -18.07 5.59
CA ARG A 32 19.54 -18.83 6.59
C ARG A 32 19.10 -17.84 7.67
N TYR A 33 17.88 -17.34 7.54
CA TYR A 33 17.31 -16.50 8.59
C TYR A 33 16.87 -17.42 9.73
N PRO A 34 17.31 -17.17 10.97
CA PRO A 34 16.64 -17.79 12.11
C PRO A 34 15.15 -17.48 11.97
N GLN A 35 14.29 -18.46 12.26
CA GLN A 35 12.87 -18.21 12.43
C GLN A 35 12.74 -17.23 13.59
N THR A 36 12.71 -15.94 13.31
CA THR A 36 12.37 -14.96 14.31
C THR A 36 10.86 -14.97 14.44
N ASN A 37 10.38 -15.17 15.67
CA ASN A 37 9.01 -14.88 16.08
C ASN A 37 8.75 -13.36 16.04
N SER A 38 9.20 -12.65 15.00
CA SER A 38 8.90 -11.24 14.88
C SER A 38 7.43 -11.10 14.49
N ASP A 39 6.67 -10.51 15.41
CA ASP A 39 5.32 -10.02 15.19
C ASP A 39 5.39 -8.78 14.28
N THR A 40 5.81 -8.97 13.03
CA THR A 40 5.79 -7.90 12.04
C THR A 40 4.35 -7.41 11.88
N VAL A 41 4.13 -6.12 12.13
CA VAL A 41 2.88 -5.46 11.82
C VAL A 41 2.88 -5.07 10.34
N TYR A 42 1.74 -5.25 9.67
CA TYR A 42 1.59 -4.92 8.26
C TYR A 42 0.62 -3.77 8.06
N LEU A 43 1.09 -2.66 7.49
CA LEU A 43 0.21 -1.62 6.97
C LEU A 43 -0.25 -2.01 5.57
N ILE A 44 -1.54 -2.30 5.45
CA ILE A 44 -2.16 -2.90 4.26
C ILE A 44 -2.91 -1.91 3.37
N SER A 45 -2.95 -0.63 3.75
CA SER A 45 -3.69 0.39 3.02
C SER A 45 -3.15 0.63 1.61
N PRO A 46 -4.02 0.81 0.59
CA PRO A 46 -3.63 1.08 -0.78
C PRO A 46 -2.64 2.24 -0.93
N PHE A 47 -1.99 2.32 -2.09
CA PHE A 47 -1.13 3.46 -2.43
C PHE A 47 -1.85 4.79 -2.17
N LYS A 48 -1.07 5.81 -1.79
CA LYS A 48 -1.59 7.18 -1.57
C LYS A 48 -2.60 7.32 -0.42
N THR A 49 -2.66 6.37 0.51
CA THR A 49 -3.41 6.50 1.76
C THR A 49 -2.62 7.12 2.92
N GLY A 50 -1.34 7.45 2.72
CA GLY A 50 -0.47 8.01 3.77
C GLY A 50 0.60 7.06 4.30
N THR A 51 0.74 5.88 3.71
CA THR A 51 1.75 4.87 4.09
C THR A 51 3.17 5.42 4.19
N TYR A 52 3.58 6.27 3.23
CA TYR A 52 4.92 6.86 3.20
C TYR A 52 5.14 7.78 4.41
N TYR A 53 4.13 8.59 4.76
CA TYR A 53 4.21 9.46 5.93
C TYR A 53 4.42 8.62 7.19
N LEU A 54 3.56 7.62 7.43
CA LEU A 54 3.67 6.73 8.60
C LEU A 54 5.06 6.09 8.67
N SER A 55 5.55 5.52 7.57
CA SER A 55 6.87 4.88 7.55
C SER A 55 8.01 5.84 7.88
N SER A 56 7.88 7.12 7.52
CA SER A 56 8.91 8.14 7.72
C SER A 56 8.95 8.68 9.15
N CYS A 57 7.95 8.36 9.98
CA CYS A 57 7.98 8.65 11.40
C CYS A 57 8.91 7.71 12.18
N TYR A 58 9.49 6.68 11.55
CA TYR A 58 10.29 5.67 12.24
C TYR A 58 11.64 5.44 11.55
N LYS A 59 12.58 4.81 12.28
CA LYS A 59 13.89 4.43 11.75
C LYS A 59 13.77 3.32 10.68
N SER A 60 14.40 3.54 9.54
CA SER A 60 14.30 2.69 8.34
C SER A 60 14.86 1.26 8.47
N ASN A 61 15.60 1.00 9.56
CA ASN A 61 16.09 -0.34 9.90
C ASN A 61 14.98 -1.25 10.45
N TYR A 62 13.93 -0.68 11.05
CA TYR A 62 12.82 -1.43 11.66
C TYR A 62 11.51 -1.27 10.91
N VAL A 63 11.32 -0.12 10.24
CA VAL A 63 10.11 0.21 9.50
C VAL A 63 10.48 0.53 8.07
N ARG A 64 9.82 -0.07 7.07
CA ARG A 64 10.13 0.21 5.66
C ARG A 64 8.89 0.44 4.81
N GLN A 65 8.98 1.44 3.95
CA GLN A 65 8.02 1.68 2.87
C GLN A 65 8.35 0.80 1.67
N GLN A 66 7.39 -0.04 1.26
CA GLN A 66 7.43 -0.83 0.02
C GLN A 66 8.73 -1.65 -0.17
N PRO A 67 9.27 -2.33 0.86
CA PRO A 67 10.48 -3.13 0.68
C PRO A 67 10.29 -4.24 -0.36
N MET A 68 11.26 -4.42 -1.26
CA MET A 68 11.25 -5.47 -2.31
C MET A 68 9.98 -5.47 -3.17
N GLN A 69 9.35 -4.31 -3.37
CA GLN A 69 8.03 -4.20 -3.99
C GLN A 69 7.95 -4.85 -5.38
N TYR A 70 8.92 -4.57 -6.26
CA TYR A 70 8.93 -5.11 -7.61
C TYR A 70 9.01 -6.64 -7.61
N LEU A 71 9.93 -7.23 -6.83
CA LEU A 71 10.01 -8.69 -6.68
C LEU A 71 8.72 -9.27 -6.09
N SER A 72 8.10 -8.58 -5.13
CA SER A 72 6.88 -9.04 -4.46
C SER A 72 5.73 -9.17 -5.46
N LEU A 73 5.49 -8.13 -6.26
CA LEU A 73 4.46 -8.13 -7.31
C LEU A 73 4.72 -9.20 -8.39
N GLN A 74 5.98 -9.59 -8.65
CA GLN A 74 6.29 -10.65 -9.62
C GLN A 74 6.07 -12.07 -9.08
N ARG A 75 6.02 -12.26 -7.75
CA ARG A 75 6.16 -13.59 -7.12
C ARG A 75 4.97 -14.01 -6.28
N LEU A 76 4.26 -13.07 -5.66
CA LEU A 76 3.14 -13.39 -4.78
C LEU A 76 2.06 -14.23 -5.50
N ASP A 77 1.76 -13.90 -6.75
CA ASP A 77 0.75 -14.62 -7.57
C ASP A 77 1.14 -16.05 -7.92
N ARG A 78 2.43 -16.37 -7.90
CA ARG A 78 2.92 -17.70 -8.30
C ARG A 78 2.90 -18.69 -7.15
N ASN A 79 3.21 -18.22 -5.95
CA ASN A 79 3.27 -19.04 -4.74
C ASN A 79 3.25 -18.13 -3.51
N PHE A 80 2.06 -17.64 -3.16
CA PHE A 80 1.87 -16.70 -2.06
C PHE A 80 2.49 -17.23 -0.76
N ASP A 81 2.10 -18.44 -0.33
CA ASP A 81 2.46 -18.96 0.99
C ASP A 81 3.97 -19.08 1.19
N LYS A 82 4.67 -19.68 0.22
CA LYS A 82 6.11 -19.89 0.30
C LYS A 82 6.86 -18.56 0.22
N PHE A 83 6.45 -17.69 -0.71
CA PHE A 83 7.14 -16.42 -0.93
C PHE A 83 6.91 -15.45 0.23
N PHE A 84 5.67 -15.32 0.72
CA PHE A 84 5.31 -14.49 1.86
C PHE A 84 6.15 -14.85 3.10
N LYS A 85 6.14 -16.13 3.50
CA LYS A 85 6.91 -16.62 4.66
C LYS A 85 8.40 -16.29 4.52
N LYS A 86 8.97 -16.56 3.35
CA LYS A 86 10.40 -16.34 3.10
C LYS A 86 10.75 -14.85 3.14
N ARG A 87 9.92 -14.01 2.52
CA ARG A 87 10.09 -12.55 2.48
C ARG A 87 9.93 -11.92 3.85
N LYS A 88 8.92 -12.33 4.63
CA LYS A 88 8.73 -11.90 6.03
C LYS A 88 9.99 -12.15 6.84
N ASN A 89 10.51 -13.38 6.81
CA ASN A 89 11.71 -13.74 7.57
C ASN A 89 12.96 -12.99 7.10
N PHE A 90 13.09 -12.76 5.79
CA PHE A 90 14.19 -11.99 5.20
C PHE A 90 14.19 -10.53 5.67
N LEU A 91 13.02 -9.90 5.63
CA LEU A 91 12.87 -8.49 5.96
C LEU A 91 12.96 -8.25 7.46
N ASN A 92 12.39 -9.15 8.27
CA ASN A 92 12.41 -9.11 9.73
C ASN A 92 12.11 -7.70 10.31
N LEU A 93 11.07 -7.06 9.78
CA LEU A 93 10.68 -5.70 10.15
C LEU A 93 9.76 -5.72 11.37
N LYS A 94 9.72 -4.60 12.09
CA LYS A 94 8.69 -4.32 13.10
C LYS A 94 7.40 -3.82 12.45
N LEU A 95 7.52 -3.00 11.40
CA LEU A 95 6.39 -2.53 10.59
C LEU A 95 6.75 -2.53 9.10
N GLU A 96 5.89 -3.12 8.28
CA GLU A 96 5.97 -3.03 6.84
C GLU A 96 4.88 -2.13 6.27
N CYS A 97 5.28 -1.09 5.54
CA CYS A 97 4.37 -0.13 4.90
C CYS A 97 4.29 -0.38 3.38
N SER A 98 3.54 -1.40 2.99
CA SER A 98 3.43 -1.84 1.59
C SER A 98 2.00 -1.84 1.12
N GLY A 99 1.62 -0.81 0.36
CA GLY A 99 0.26 -0.66 -0.14
C GLY A 99 -0.17 -1.69 -1.18
N PHE A 100 0.74 -2.51 -1.73
CA PHE A 100 0.32 -3.62 -2.59
C PHE A 100 -0.40 -4.73 -1.82
N TRP A 101 -0.26 -4.83 -0.49
CA TRP A 101 -1.00 -5.80 0.31
C TRP A 101 -2.52 -5.61 0.25
N SER A 102 -2.98 -4.42 -0.10
CA SER A 102 -4.41 -4.16 -0.36
C SER A 102 -5.02 -5.08 -1.41
N ALA A 103 -4.22 -5.66 -2.30
CA ALA A 103 -4.68 -6.59 -3.33
C ALA A 103 -4.56 -8.08 -2.94
N TYR A 104 -4.19 -8.40 -1.69
CA TYR A 104 -3.94 -9.77 -1.24
C TYR A 104 -4.63 -10.12 0.09
N LEU A 105 -5.73 -9.44 0.44
CA LEU A 105 -6.38 -9.63 1.74
C LEU A 105 -6.93 -11.04 1.93
N GLU A 106 -7.43 -11.66 0.85
CA GLU A 106 -7.92 -13.03 0.91
C GLU A 106 -6.79 -14.03 1.15
N GLU A 107 -5.67 -13.88 0.43
CA GLU A 107 -4.49 -14.72 0.62
C GLU A 107 -3.88 -14.53 2.01
N LEU A 108 -3.85 -13.30 2.52
CA LEU A 108 -3.44 -13.01 3.89
C LEU A 108 -4.35 -13.69 4.92
N SER A 109 -5.68 -13.68 4.72
CA SER A 109 -6.64 -14.30 5.63
C SER A 109 -6.58 -15.84 5.66
N ARG A 110 -6.12 -16.47 4.57
CA ARG A 110 -6.05 -17.94 4.45
C ARG A 110 -4.67 -18.50 4.80
N ASN A 111 -3.62 -17.68 4.72
CA ASN A 111 -2.26 -18.12 5.01
C ASN A 111 -2.05 -18.41 6.51
N ASP A 112 -1.43 -19.55 6.82
CA ASP A 112 -1.25 -20.03 8.20
C ASP A 112 -0.50 -19.09 9.13
N ILE A 113 0.45 -18.32 8.59
CA ILE A 113 1.21 -17.34 9.37
C ILE A 113 0.46 -16.01 9.34
N ALA A 114 0.09 -15.55 8.15
CA ALA A 114 -0.40 -14.19 7.95
C ALA A 114 -1.72 -13.95 8.70
N LYS A 115 -2.66 -14.89 8.68
CA LYS A 115 -3.97 -14.77 9.36
C LYS A 115 -3.87 -14.38 10.84
N ASN A 116 -2.77 -14.76 11.49
CA ASN A 116 -2.53 -14.52 12.92
C ASN A 116 -1.80 -13.20 13.23
N LEU A 117 -1.30 -12.50 12.21
CA LEU A 117 -0.54 -11.26 12.34
C LEU A 117 -1.45 -10.06 12.64
N THR A 118 -0.83 -8.97 13.07
CA THR A 118 -1.50 -7.69 13.29
C THR A 118 -1.36 -6.81 12.06
N TYR A 119 -2.44 -6.14 11.71
CA TYR A 119 -2.56 -5.28 10.56
C TYR A 119 -2.96 -3.87 10.97
N VAL A 120 -2.50 -2.90 10.19
CA VAL A 120 -2.90 -1.50 10.30
C VAL A 120 -3.57 -1.11 8.99
N CYS A 121 -4.69 -0.42 9.07
CA CYS A 121 -5.36 0.18 7.92
C CYS A 121 -5.59 1.68 8.17
N ILE A 122 -4.85 2.52 7.44
CA ILE A 122 -5.12 3.95 7.31
C ILE A 122 -6.36 4.15 6.43
N LEU A 123 -7.33 4.87 6.99
CA LEU A 123 -8.59 5.26 6.40
C LEU A 123 -8.50 6.65 5.79
N ARG A 124 -9.03 6.79 4.57
CA ARG A 124 -9.03 8.02 3.78
C ARG A 124 -10.27 7.99 2.89
N SER A 125 -10.99 9.11 2.77
CA SER A 125 -12.20 9.11 1.95
C SER A 125 -11.88 8.78 0.47
N PRO A 126 -12.75 8.02 -0.23
CA PRO A 126 -12.53 7.60 -1.62
C PRO A 126 -12.21 8.78 -2.55
N SER A 127 -12.98 9.87 -2.47
CA SER A 127 -12.77 11.05 -3.31
C SER A 127 -11.37 11.65 -3.10
N LYS A 128 -10.92 11.77 -1.84
CA LYS A 128 -9.56 12.24 -1.54
C LYS A 128 -8.50 11.26 -2.01
N TRP A 129 -8.76 9.96 -1.97
CA TRP A 129 -7.83 8.93 -2.42
C TRP A 129 -7.66 8.96 -3.95
N ILE A 130 -8.75 8.97 -4.72
CA ILE A 130 -8.72 9.07 -6.19
C ILE A 130 -7.93 10.30 -6.64
N ASN A 131 -8.28 11.47 -6.09
CA ASN A 131 -7.54 12.71 -6.37
C ASN A 131 -6.03 12.55 -6.12
N SER A 132 -5.65 11.83 -5.06
CA SER A 132 -4.25 11.63 -4.73
C SER A 132 -3.52 10.66 -5.64
N VAL A 133 -4.22 9.65 -6.16
CA VAL A 133 -3.69 8.67 -7.12
C VAL A 133 -3.53 9.35 -8.47
N ILE A 134 -4.62 9.87 -9.05
CA ILE A 134 -4.59 10.45 -10.39
C ILE A 134 -3.58 11.60 -10.52
N ASN A 135 -3.58 12.56 -9.58
CA ASN A 135 -2.63 13.66 -9.62
C ASN A 135 -1.17 13.20 -9.42
N TYR A 136 -0.94 12.07 -8.72
CA TYR A 136 0.40 11.52 -8.58
C TYR A 136 0.85 10.82 -9.85
N TRP A 137 -0.02 10.05 -10.52
CA TRP A 137 0.34 9.39 -11.77
C TRP A 137 0.54 10.38 -12.92
N GLY A 138 -0.23 11.48 -12.98
CA GLY A 138 -0.05 12.52 -13.99
C GLY A 138 1.26 13.32 -13.90
N ILE A 139 2.11 13.11 -12.88
CA ILE A 139 3.47 13.67 -12.82
C ILE A 139 4.56 12.61 -13.10
N LEU A 140 4.17 11.36 -13.33
CA LEU A 140 5.07 10.23 -13.59
C LEU A 140 5.27 9.92 -15.08
N ASP A 141 4.72 10.73 -15.99
CA ASP A 141 4.82 10.56 -17.46
C ASP A 141 6.28 10.42 -17.98
N TYR A 142 7.27 10.80 -17.18
CA TYR A 142 8.69 10.65 -17.51
C TYR A 142 9.24 9.22 -17.33
N LEU A 143 8.52 8.33 -16.64
CA LEU A 143 8.97 6.96 -16.38
C LEU A 143 8.90 6.13 -17.67
N LYS A 144 10.04 5.57 -18.10
CA LYS A 144 10.07 4.62 -19.24
C LYS A 144 9.68 3.20 -18.84
N PHE A 145 9.66 2.91 -17.54
CA PHE A 145 9.21 1.64 -16.99
C PHE A 145 8.40 1.88 -15.71
N ASP A 146 7.08 2.07 -15.87
CA ASP A 146 6.15 2.15 -14.74
C ASP A 146 5.63 0.74 -14.37
N TYR A 147 6.48 -0.01 -13.68
CA TYR A 147 6.12 -1.35 -13.20
C TYR A 147 4.96 -1.35 -12.21
N LEU A 148 4.65 -0.22 -11.56
CA LEU A 148 3.51 -0.15 -10.64
C LEU A 148 2.21 -0.08 -11.42
N ASN A 149 2.18 0.72 -12.50
CA ASN A 149 1.05 0.70 -13.41
C ASN A 149 0.86 -0.68 -14.04
N GLU A 150 1.94 -1.31 -14.51
CA GLU A 150 1.87 -2.65 -15.13
C GLU A 150 1.45 -3.74 -14.13
N LEU A 151 2.18 -3.92 -13.04
CA LEU A 151 2.02 -5.10 -12.18
C LEU A 151 0.95 -4.95 -11.09
N PHE A 152 0.62 -3.72 -10.68
CA PHE A 152 -0.40 -3.48 -9.66
C PHE A 152 -1.67 -2.90 -10.27
N TRP A 153 -1.62 -1.72 -10.90
CA TRP A 153 -2.86 -1.09 -11.36
C TRP A 153 -3.55 -1.87 -12.48
N ARG A 154 -2.81 -2.28 -13.52
CA ARG A 154 -3.40 -3.04 -14.62
C ARG A 154 -3.72 -4.47 -14.20
N ASN A 155 -2.75 -5.18 -13.60
CA ASN A 155 -2.92 -6.61 -13.33
C ASN A 155 -3.73 -6.93 -12.08
N LYS A 156 -3.74 -6.06 -11.06
CA LYS A 156 -4.48 -6.30 -9.80
C LYS A 156 -5.75 -5.48 -9.68
N VAL A 157 -5.70 -4.20 -10.07
CA VAL A 157 -6.87 -3.30 -9.95
C VAL A 157 -7.71 -3.32 -11.24
N GLY A 158 -7.12 -3.62 -12.39
CA GLY A 158 -7.81 -3.62 -13.68
C GLY A 158 -7.87 -2.24 -14.36
N VAL A 159 -7.01 -1.30 -13.98
CA VAL A 159 -6.97 0.06 -14.56
C VAL A 159 -5.62 0.43 -15.13
N ASP A 160 -5.63 1.23 -16.19
CA ASP A 160 -4.42 1.86 -16.74
C ASP A 160 -4.43 3.36 -16.43
N LEU A 161 -3.53 3.78 -15.54
CA LEU A 161 -3.40 5.17 -15.12
C LEU A 161 -2.51 6.01 -16.05
N THR A 162 -1.85 5.38 -17.03
CA THR A 162 -1.01 6.09 -18.00
C THR A 162 -1.86 7.00 -18.86
N ASP A 163 -1.39 8.24 -19.05
CA ASP A 163 -2.05 9.27 -19.86
C ASP A 163 -3.50 9.55 -19.45
N PHE A 164 -3.90 9.27 -18.19
CA PHE A 164 -5.27 9.45 -17.71
C PHE A 164 -5.88 10.81 -18.08
N LEU A 165 -5.11 11.90 -17.94
CA LEU A 165 -5.55 13.26 -18.24
C LEU A 165 -5.85 13.51 -19.72
N LYS A 166 -5.32 12.67 -20.64
CA LYS A 166 -5.52 12.77 -22.09
C LYS A 166 -6.65 11.86 -22.60
N LYS A 167 -7.20 10.98 -21.75
CA LYS A 167 -8.30 10.10 -22.11
C LYS A 167 -9.60 10.91 -22.23
N ASP A 168 -10.56 10.37 -22.98
CA ASP A 168 -11.93 10.90 -23.03
C ASP A 168 -12.66 10.70 -21.68
N GLU A 169 -13.77 11.41 -21.49
CA GLU A 169 -14.51 11.38 -20.23
C GLU A 169 -15.11 10.01 -19.89
N ALA A 170 -15.55 9.23 -20.90
CA ALA A 170 -16.09 7.90 -20.65
C ALA A 170 -14.98 6.95 -20.14
N SER A 171 -13.81 6.99 -20.76
CA SER A 171 -12.62 6.26 -20.31
C SER A 171 -12.17 6.68 -18.90
N LYS A 172 -12.18 7.98 -18.59
CA LYS A 172 -11.86 8.48 -17.25
C LYS A 172 -12.85 7.97 -16.21
N GLN A 173 -14.15 8.04 -16.51
CA GLN A 173 -15.20 7.58 -15.60
C GLN A 173 -15.11 6.07 -15.36
N LEU A 174 -14.83 5.28 -16.40
CA LEU A 174 -14.60 3.84 -16.24
C LEU A 174 -13.44 3.56 -15.27
N ILE A 175 -12.30 4.23 -15.44
CA ILE A 175 -11.15 4.09 -14.54
C ILE A 175 -11.52 4.49 -13.11
N ILE A 176 -12.22 5.62 -12.93
CA ILE A 176 -12.68 6.09 -11.62
C ILE A 176 -13.57 5.05 -10.95
N ASN A 177 -14.55 4.50 -11.66
CA ASN A 177 -15.47 3.49 -11.14
C ASN A 177 -14.71 2.22 -10.71
N THR A 178 -13.84 1.69 -11.56
CA THR A 178 -13.02 0.51 -11.21
C THR A 178 -12.13 0.77 -10.00
N MET A 179 -11.57 1.99 -9.87
CA MET A 179 -10.80 2.38 -8.69
C MET A 179 -11.66 2.45 -7.42
N LEU A 180 -12.89 2.97 -7.51
CA LEU A 180 -13.84 3.00 -6.38
C LEU A 180 -14.21 1.58 -5.96
N ASP A 181 -14.55 0.72 -6.92
CA ASP A 181 -14.92 -0.67 -6.67
C ASP A 181 -13.78 -1.40 -5.94
N PHE A 182 -12.55 -1.25 -6.43
CA PHE A 182 -11.37 -1.78 -5.75
C PHE A 182 -11.21 -1.24 -4.33
N TYR A 183 -11.33 0.08 -4.13
CA TYR A 183 -11.11 0.69 -2.82
C TYR A 183 -12.17 0.29 -1.79
N MET A 184 -13.43 0.21 -2.21
CA MET A 184 -14.54 -0.24 -1.38
C MET A 184 -14.45 -1.74 -1.09
N ASP A 185 -14.14 -2.57 -2.09
CA ASP A 185 -13.93 -4.01 -1.92
C ASP A 185 -12.75 -4.30 -0.97
N PHE A 186 -11.60 -3.66 -1.19
CA PHE A 186 -10.46 -3.71 -0.27
C PHE A 186 -10.90 -3.39 1.18
N THR A 187 -11.64 -2.29 1.37
CA THR A 187 -12.04 -1.85 2.71
C THR A 187 -13.00 -2.84 3.36
N LYS A 188 -13.93 -3.44 2.61
CA LYS A 188 -14.80 -4.51 3.14
C LYS A 188 -13.98 -5.74 3.52
N LYS A 189 -13.05 -6.14 2.66
CA LYS A 189 -12.20 -7.33 2.85
C LYS A 189 -11.20 -7.21 4.00
N THR A 190 -10.97 -6.03 4.56
CA THR A 190 -10.18 -5.95 5.80
C THR A 190 -10.86 -6.66 6.97
N ALA A 191 -12.18 -6.87 6.93
CA ALA A 191 -12.92 -7.68 7.90
C ALA A 191 -12.57 -9.18 7.86
N LEU A 192 -11.90 -9.66 6.79
CA LEU A 192 -11.41 -11.04 6.71
C LEU A 192 -10.19 -11.29 7.62
N LEU A 193 -9.59 -10.24 8.17
CA LEU A 193 -8.39 -10.32 9.00
C LEU A 193 -8.76 -10.12 10.47
N ASP A 194 -8.29 -11.02 11.33
CA ASP A 194 -8.70 -11.05 12.74
C ASP A 194 -8.25 -9.81 13.54
N LYS A 195 -7.08 -9.25 13.21
CA LYS A 195 -6.44 -8.19 14.00
C LYS A 195 -6.11 -6.98 13.13
N VAL A 196 -7.11 -6.13 12.88
CA VAL A 196 -6.92 -4.87 12.14
C VAL A 196 -7.12 -3.67 13.06
N VAL A 197 -6.13 -2.78 13.08
CA VAL A 197 -6.20 -1.46 13.72
C VAL A 197 -6.46 -0.39 12.66
N TYR A 198 -7.58 0.30 12.77
CA TYR A 198 -7.98 1.35 11.83
C TYR A 198 -7.56 2.75 12.32
N ILE A 199 -6.88 3.52 11.47
CA ILE A 199 -6.35 4.86 11.78
C ILE A 199 -6.87 5.88 10.77
N ASP A 200 -7.31 7.04 11.21
CA ASP A 200 -7.70 8.13 10.30
C ASP A 200 -6.46 8.86 9.79
N LEU A 201 -6.32 8.99 8.47
CA LEU A 201 -5.20 9.78 7.91
C LEU A 201 -5.18 11.22 8.44
N ASN A 202 -6.36 11.81 8.70
CA ASN A 202 -6.46 13.21 9.17
C ASN A 202 -6.06 13.37 10.64
N LYS A 203 -6.00 12.28 11.41
CA LYS A 203 -5.63 12.25 12.84
C LYS A 203 -4.38 11.40 13.08
N ILE A 204 -3.63 11.11 12.02
CA ILE A 204 -2.53 10.14 12.07
C ILE A 204 -1.50 10.49 13.14
N ASP A 205 -1.17 11.78 13.31
CA ASP A 205 -0.22 12.25 14.32
C ASP A 205 -0.69 11.93 15.75
N GLU A 206 -1.99 12.09 16.04
CA GLU A 206 -2.62 11.78 17.33
C GLU A 206 -2.71 10.27 17.58
N GLN A 207 -2.72 9.46 16.51
CA GLN A 207 -2.88 8.02 16.55
C GLN A 207 -1.55 7.25 16.46
N LEU A 208 -0.42 7.93 16.23
CA LEU A 208 0.91 7.32 16.24
C LEU A 208 1.20 6.52 17.52
N PRO A 209 0.83 6.98 18.75
CA PRO A 209 1.06 6.21 19.97
C PRO A 209 0.44 4.79 19.96
N ILE A 210 -0.64 4.58 19.19
CA ILE A 210 -1.25 3.26 19.02
C ILE A 210 -0.27 2.34 18.26
N ILE A 211 0.32 2.86 17.18
CA ILE A 211 1.31 2.12 16.39
C ILE A 211 2.59 1.88 17.17
N ASP A 212 3.05 2.89 17.90
CA ASP A 212 4.25 2.83 18.73
C ASP A 212 4.17 1.66 19.72
N LYS A 213 3.02 1.51 20.38
CA LYS A 213 2.73 0.39 21.29
C LYS A 213 2.71 -0.96 20.56
N LEU A 214 2.13 -1.04 19.36
CA LEU A 214 2.05 -2.30 18.60
C LEU A 214 3.44 -2.82 18.18
N ILE A 215 4.36 -1.91 17.85
CA ILE A 215 5.65 -2.27 17.25
C ILE A 215 6.83 -2.15 18.22
N GLY A 216 6.60 -1.55 19.40
CA GLY A 216 7.60 -1.31 20.43
C GLY A 216 8.67 -0.31 20.02
N LEU A 217 8.27 0.76 19.32
CA LEU A 217 9.16 1.85 18.87
C LEU A 217 8.48 3.19 19.07
N ASP A 218 9.24 4.23 19.36
CA ASP A 218 8.72 5.60 19.41
C ASP A 218 8.75 6.24 18.04
N SER A 219 7.66 6.95 17.70
CA SER A 219 7.56 7.74 16.47
C SER A 219 8.23 9.12 16.61
N GLU A 220 8.75 9.62 15.50
CA GLU A 220 9.37 10.94 15.37
C GLU A 220 8.67 11.76 14.26
N PRO A 221 7.42 12.23 14.45
CA PRO A 221 6.65 12.90 13.40
C PRO A 221 7.27 14.21 12.89
N LYS A 222 8.15 14.85 13.68
CA LYS A 222 8.83 16.10 13.31
C LYS A 222 9.83 15.94 12.17
N ILE A 223 10.41 14.75 12.00
CA ILE A 223 11.34 14.44 10.91
C ILE A 223 10.63 13.79 9.70
N ALA A 224 9.32 13.53 9.81
CA ALA A 224 8.57 12.82 8.81
C ALA A 224 8.42 13.62 7.51
N SER A 225 8.54 12.92 6.38
CA SER A 225 8.51 13.53 5.06
C SER A 225 7.07 13.64 4.55
N ARG A 226 6.60 14.89 4.36
CA ARG A 226 5.28 15.18 3.76
C ARG A 226 5.44 15.59 2.30
N ASN A 227 5.24 14.64 1.38
CA ASN A 227 5.23 14.93 -0.06
C ASN A 227 3.90 15.59 -0.46
N LYS A 228 3.86 16.93 -0.48
CA LYS A 228 2.74 17.69 -1.04
C LYS A 228 2.94 17.82 -2.56
N ASN A 229 1.99 17.29 -3.35
CA ASN A 229 1.97 17.55 -4.78
C ASN A 229 1.59 19.02 -5.01
N LYS A 230 2.45 19.79 -5.68
CA LYS A 230 2.28 21.24 -5.86
C LYS A 230 1.39 21.61 -7.06
N ALA A 231 1.21 20.70 -8.02
CA ALA A 231 0.39 20.93 -9.21
C ALA A 231 -0.73 19.88 -9.27
N LYS A 232 -1.93 20.26 -8.82
CA LYS A 232 -3.14 19.44 -9.01
C LYS A 232 -3.78 19.82 -10.33
N LYS A 233 -3.98 18.85 -11.21
CA LYS A 233 -4.62 19.02 -12.53
C LYS A 233 -5.97 18.31 -12.64
N PHE A 234 -6.32 17.53 -11.62
CA PHE A 234 -7.52 16.72 -11.57
C PHE A 234 -8.21 16.91 -10.22
N GLU A 235 -9.53 16.99 -10.26
CA GLU A 235 -10.41 17.08 -9.10
C GLU A 235 -11.60 16.15 -9.30
N TYR A 236 -11.94 15.41 -8.25
CA TYR A 236 -13.07 14.50 -8.18
C TYR A 236 -13.71 14.58 -6.80
N VAL A 237 -15.03 14.70 -6.77
CA VAL A 237 -15.83 14.72 -5.54
C VAL A 237 -17.05 13.86 -5.76
N ASN A 238 -17.31 12.96 -4.82
CA ASN A 238 -18.54 12.19 -4.75
C ASN A 238 -18.89 12.04 -3.26
N GLU A 239 -19.86 12.82 -2.81
CA GLU A 239 -20.25 12.89 -1.39
C GLU A 239 -20.98 11.62 -0.95
N GLU A 240 -21.76 11.02 -1.85
CA GLU A 240 -22.50 9.79 -1.58
C GLU A 240 -21.53 8.64 -1.26
N ILE A 241 -20.53 8.39 -2.12
CA ILE A 241 -19.56 7.32 -1.87
C ILE A 241 -18.69 7.58 -0.65
N ASP A 242 -18.35 8.85 -0.39
CA ASP A 242 -17.60 9.24 0.80
C ASP A 242 -18.43 9.00 2.08
N SER A 243 -19.76 9.19 2.04
CA SER A 243 -20.69 8.87 3.14
C SER A 243 -20.82 7.36 3.35
N ILE A 244 -21.04 6.58 2.28
CA ILE A 244 -21.11 5.12 2.34
C ILE A 244 -19.81 4.54 2.92
N TYR A 245 -18.66 5.07 2.49
CA TYR A 245 -17.36 4.69 3.02
C TYR A 245 -17.24 5.00 4.51
N LYS A 246 -17.70 6.17 4.96
CA LYS A 246 -17.67 6.54 6.37
C LYS A 246 -18.46 5.55 7.21
N GLU A 247 -19.69 5.24 6.82
CA GLU A 247 -20.54 4.25 7.50
C GLU A 247 -19.85 2.88 7.58
N LEU A 248 -19.30 2.40 6.46
CA LEU A 248 -18.53 1.15 6.41
C LEU A 248 -17.35 1.17 7.40
N THR A 249 -16.59 2.26 7.44
CA THR A 249 -15.43 2.35 8.35
C THR A 249 -15.83 2.46 9.82
N ASP A 250 -16.95 3.12 10.13
CA ASP A 250 -17.48 3.21 11.49
C ASP A 250 -17.96 1.84 12.00
N GLN A 251 -18.53 1.01 11.10
CA GLN A 251 -18.88 -0.38 11.38
C GLN A 251 -17.64 -1.24 11.64
N LEU A 252 -16.63 -1.17 10.78
CA LEU A 252 -15.40 -1.95 10.90
C LEU A 252 -14.63 -1.65 12.20
N ARG A 253 -14.72 -0.42 12.71
CA ARG A 253 -14.13 -0.01 14.00
C ARG A 253 -14.88 -0.56 15.21
N ASN A 254 -16.19 -0.79 15.07
CA ASN A 254 -17.08 -1.16 16.17
C ASN A 254 -17.97 -2.34 15.76
N PRO A 255 -17.40 -3.54 15.53
CA PRO A 255 -18.16 -4.69 15.03
C PRO A 255 -19.33 -5.10 15.95
N ASN A 256 -19.25 -4.77 17.25
CA ASN A 256 -20.29 -5.09 18.24
C ASN A 256 -21.54 -4.19 18.19
N LYS A 257 -21.60 -3.16 17.33
CA LYS A 257 -22.82 -2.33 17.19
C LYS A 257 -23.90 -2.94 16.27
N MET A 258 -23.67 -4.13 15.70
CA MET A 258 -24.63 -4.80 14.80
C MET A 258 -25.55 -5.83 15.48
N SER A 259 -25.36 -6.18 16.74
CA SER A 259 -26.24 -7.13 17.45
C SER A 259 -27.50 -6.51 18.07
N CYS A 260 -27.75 -5.23 17.82
CA CYS A 260 -28.95 -4.52 18.26
C CYS A 260 -29.58 -3.76 17.10
N ASN A 261 -30.26 -4.47 16.19
CA ASN A 261 -31.36 -3.98 15.36
C ASN A 261 -32.20 -5.18 14.91
#